data_AF-A0AAW2AWH8-F1
#
_entry.id   AF-A0AAW2AWH8-F1
#
_cell.length_a   1.000
_cell.length_b   1.000
_cell.length_c   1.000
_cell.angle_alpha   90.00
_cell.angle_beta   90.00
_cell.angle_gamma   90.00
#
_symmetry.space_group_name_H-M   'P 1'
#
loop_
_entity.id
_entity.type
_entity.pdbx_description
1 polymer ?
#
loop_
_entity_poly.entity_id
_entity_poly.type
_entity_poly.pdbx_seq_one_letter_code
_entity_poly.pdbx_strand_id
1 'polypeptide(L)'
;MAAVGVLSVCVETQRAVFGLPLISLRKSGQMRQGLPLVLTHIVEFVEKHGLFSSGLFRVSGSVKRCLELRKSFDHGDFPEFDTGDIPTLASLLKLFLRELPGGLIPEPHMTNLLKVFRESKQEELNQAVRMILNSLPEEHFNVLCYLMFFLSRVAAESQLNLMTSKNLATVFGPTIFHVPLGPTMFEEQGLCNTLTEHLLNNLKHLLPNMYPHPSTGNTAIKAA
;
A
#
# COMPACT_ATOMS: atom_id res chain seq x y z
N MET A 1 -50.43 32.86 -8.74
CA MET A 1 -49.74 33.18 -7.48
C MET A 1 -49.10 31.90 -6.96
N ALA A 2 -47.76 31.89 -6.93
CA ALA A 2 -46.82 30.95 -6.33
C ALA A 2 -46.93 29.44 -6.68
N ALA A 3 -46.07 29.00 -7.61
CA ALA A 3 -45.59 27.62 -7.64
C ALA A 3 -44.48 27.47 -6.58
N VAL A 4 -44.69 26.57 -5.62
CA VAL A 4 -43.71 26.24 -4.59
C VAL A 4 -42.65 25.34 -5.24
N GLY A 5 -41.48 25.91 -5.49
CA GLY A 5 -40.31 25.17 -5.97
C GLY A 5 -39.83 24.21 -4.89
N VAL A 6 -39.86 22.91 -5.20
CA VAL A 6 -39.21 21.89 -4.39
C VAL A 6 -37.70 22.08 -4.57
N LEU A 7 -37.04 22.61 -3.55
CA LEU A 7 -35.59 22.58 -3.43
C LEU A 7 -35.17 21.10 -3.36
N SER A 8 -34.79 20.55 -4.50
CA SER A 8 -34.03 19.30 -4.56
C SER A 8 -32.70 19.57 -3.87
N VAL A 9 -32.62 19.21 -2.59
CA VAL A 9 -31.35 19.14 -1.88
C VAL A 9 -30.54 18.06 -2.61
N CYS A 10 -29.60 18.49 -3.46
CA CYS A 10 -28.57 17.60 -3.98
C CYS A 10 -27.82 17.07 -2.76
N VAL A 11 -28.08 15.83 -2.37
CA VAL A 11 -27.21 15.10 -1.45
C VAL A 11 -25.88 14.98 -2.17
N GLU A 12 -24.92 15.84 -1.82
CA GLU A 12 -23.53 15.67 -2.23
C GLU A 12 -23.14 14.24 -1.86
N THR A 13 -22.99 13.39 -2.87
CA THR A 13 -22.61 12.00 -2.66
C THR A 13 -21.18 12.07 -2.13
N GLN A 14 -21.02 11.91 -0.82
CA GLN A 14 -19.73 11.90 -0.13
C GLN A 14 -18.80 10.97 -0.91
N ARG A 15 -17.73 11.52 -1.51
CA ARG A 15 -16.76 10.79 -2.33
C ARG A 15 -15.74 10.09 -1.44
N ALA A 16 -16.22 9.35 -0.44
CA ALA A 16 -15.36 8.67 0.52
C ALA A 16 -14.30 7.83 -0.21
N VAL A 17 -13.05 7.93 0.24
CA VAL A 17 -11.90 7.20 -0.31
C VAL A 17 -11.35 6.27 0.76
N PHE A 18 -11.17 6.79 1.98
CA PHE A 18 -10.69 6.03 3.11
C PHE A 18 -11.77 5.09 3.66
N GLY A 19 -11.36 3.90 4.12
CA GLY A 19 -12.30 2.90 4.65
C GLY A 19 -13.06 2.10 3.59
N LEU A 20 -12.87 2.38 2.30
CA LEU A 20 -13.55 1.66 1.23
C LEU A 20 -12.75 0.44 0.76
N PRO A 21 -13.44 -0.65 0.35
CA PRO A 21 -12.79 -1.73 -0.39
C PRO A 21 -12.12 -1.19 -1.68
N LEU A 22 -10.96 -1.74 -2.04
CA LEU A 22 -10.24 -1.31 -3.26
C LEU A 22 -11.11 -1.44 -4.53
N ILE A 23 -11.95 -2.48 -4.62
CA ILE A 23 -12.90 -2.64 -5.72
C ILE A 23 -13.91 -1.48 -5.82
N SER A 24 -14.29 -0.87 -4.70
CA SER A 24 -15.17 0.29 -4.68
C SER A 24 -14.45 1.53 -5.22
N LEU A 25 -13.16 1.71 -4.89
CA LEU A 25 -12.33 2.77 -5.45
C LEU A 25 -12.16 2.64 -6.97
N ARG A 26 -12.03 1.41 -7.48
CA ARG A 26 -12.02 1.14 -8.92
C ARG A 26 -13.31 1.59 -9.58
N LYS A 27 -14.46 1.21 -9.00
CA LYS A 27 -15.79 1.53 -9.54
C LYS A 27 -16.12 3.02 -9.50
N SER A 28 -15.60 3.75 -8.51
CA SER A 28 -15.82 5.20 -8.36
C SER A 28 -14.81 6.07 -9.13
N GLY A 29 -13.91 5.46 -9.93
CA GLY A 29 -12.90 6.19 -10.69
C GLY A 29 -11.75 6.76 -9.84
N GLN A 30 -11.62 6.32 -8.59
CA GLN A 30 -10.56 6.71 -7.66
C GLN A 30 -9.28 5.87 -7.83
N MET A 31 -9.13 5.18 -8.96
CA MET A 31 -7.95 4.43 -9.32
C MET A 31 -7.48 4.76 -10.75
N ARG A 32 -6.16 4.78 -10.95
CA ARG A 32 -5.52 4.90 -12.26
C ARG A 32 -4.47 3.81 -12.39
N GLN A 33 -4.45 3.12 -13.53
CA GLN A 33 -3.53 2.00 -13.77
C GLN A 33 -3.53 0.94 -12.66
N GLY A 34 -4.72 0.66 -12.09
CA GLY A 34 -4.87 -0.33 -11.03
C GLY A 34 -4.40 0.12 -9.64
N LEU A 35 -4.10 1.41 -9.43
CA LEU A 35 -3.66 1.96 -8.14
C LEU A 35 -4.58 3.10 -7.65
N PRO A 36 -4.89 3.19 -6.34
CA PRO A 36 -5.64 4.30 -5.76
C PRO A 36 -4.91 5.64 -5.92
N LEU A 37 -5.63 6.68 -6.32
CA LEU A 37 -5.04 8.00 -6.56
C LEU A 37 -4.43 8.61 -5.29
N VAL A 38 -5.08 8.40 -4.13
CA VAL A 38 -4.53 8.83 -2.82
C VAL A 38 -3.20 8.14 -2.50
N LEU A 39 -3.08 6.85 -2.83
CA LEU A 39 -1.89 6.06 -2.59
C LEU A 39 -0.73 6.58 -3.44
N THR A 40 -0.94 6.73 -4.75
CA THR A 40 0.11 7.21 -5.67
C THR A 40 0.52 8.63 -5.35
N HIS A 41 -0.43 9.51 -5.04
CA HIS A 41 -0.13 10.90 -4.71
C HIS A 41 0.76 11.03 -3.46
N ILE A 42 0.47 10.27 -2.40
CA ILE A 42 1.29 10.27 -1.18
C ILE A 42 2.67 9.65 -1.45
N VAL A 43 2.71 8.49 -2.11
CA VAL A 43 3.96 7.76 -2.38
C VAL A 43 4.89 8.59 -3.25
N GLU A 44 4.41 9.16 -4.36
CA GLU A 44 5.22 9.98 -5.27
C GLU A 44 5.85 11.18 -4.56
N PHE A 45 5.09 11.84 -3.68
CA PHE A 45 5.61 12.98 -2.93
C PHE A 45 6.66 12.57 -1.89
N VAL A 46 6.37 11.54 -1.09
CA VAL A 46 7.31 11.03 -0.07
C VAL A 46 8.56 10.46 -0.73
N GLU A 47 8.43 9.82 -1.89
CA GLU A 47 9.56 9.30 -2.65
C GLU A 47 10.45 10.42 -3.19
N LYS A 48 9.86 11.52 -3.64
CA LYS A 48 10.61 12.68 -4.16
C LYS A 48 11.28 13.51 -3.07
N HIS A 49 10.64 13.65 -1.90
CA HIS A 49 11.05 14.63 -0.89
C HIS A 49 11.46 14.03 0.45
N GLY A 50 11.08 12.79 0.73
CA GLY A 50 11.16 12.17 2.06
C GLY A 50 12.12 11.00 2.19
N LEU A 51 12.70 10.46 1.10
CA LEU A 51 13.51 9.22 1.14
C LEU A 51 14.68 9.26 2.13
N PHE A 52 15.25 10.44 2.38
CA PHE A 52 16.39 10.62 3.28
C PHE A 52 15.98 11.09 4.70
N SER A 53 14.67 11.20 4.97
CA SER A 53 14.16 11.66 6.27
C SER A 53 14.43 10.61 7.35
N SER A 54 15.17 10.99 8.39
CA SER A 54 15.51 10.09 9.50
C SER A 54 14.24 9.54 10.19
N GLY A 55 14.13 8.22 10.23
CA GLY A 55 12.99 7.51 10.79
C GLY A 55 11.71 7.61 9.94
N LEU A 56 11.80 7.77 8.62
CA LEU A 56 10.64 7.74 7.72
C LEU A 56 9.71 6.55 8.05
N PHE A 57 8.40 6.78 8.14
CA PHE A 57 7.38 5.81 8.63
C PHE A 57 7.44 5.44 10.11
N ARG A 58 8.58 5.57 10.80
CA ARG A 58 8.68 5.36 12.26
C ARG A 58 8.23 6.60 13.04
N VAL A 59 8.64 7.78 12.61
CA VAL A 59 8.26 9.05 13.24
C VAL A 59 6.79 9.36 12.94
N SER A 60 6.01 9.65 13.98
CA SER A 60 4.60 10.04 13.85
C SER A 60 4.49 11.53 13.49
N GLY A 61 3.77 11.83 12.41
CA GLY A 61 3.35 13.20 12.10
C GLY A 61 2.17 13.71 12.91
N SER A 62 1.70 14.90 12.53
CA SER A 62 0.56 15.58 13.15
C SER A 62 -0.75 14.81 12.92
N VAL A 63 -1.36 14.32 13.99
CA VAL A 63 -2.67 13.64 13.93
C VAL A 63 -3.75 14.57 13.37
N LYS A 64 -3.76 15.83 13.78
CA LYS A 64 -4.71 16.83 13.29
C LYS A 64 -4.58 17.02 11.78
N ARG A 65 -3.36 17.25 11.29
CA ARG A 65 -3.12 17.46 9.85
C ARG A 65 -3.41 16.19 9.04
N CYS A 66 -3.07 15.02 9.57
CA CYS A 66 -3.42 13.73 8.95
C CYS A 66 -4.94 13.60 8.72
N LEU A 67 -5.75 13.94 9.73
CA LEU A 67 -7.21 13.90 9.62
C LEU A 67 -7.76 14.97 8.66
N GLU A 68 -7.16 16.15 8.59
CA GLU A 68 -7.51 17.18 7.60
C GLU A 68 -7.25 16.70 6.17
N LEU A 69 -6.07 16.13 5.91
CA LEU A 69 -5.70 15.58 4.61
C LEU A 69 -6.62 14.42 4.21
N ARG A 70 -6.87 13.49 5.14
CA ARG A 70 -7.84 12.39 4.94
C ARG A 70 -9.21 12.94 4.51
N LYS A 71 -9.75 13.91 5.26
CA LYS A 71 -11.04 14.54 4.92
C LYS A 71 -11.01 15.16 3.53
N SER A 72 -9.93 15.85 3.15
CA SER A 72 -9.82 16.43 1.81
C SER A 72 -9.93 15.37 0.72
N PHE A 73 -9.23 14.24 0.86
CA PHE A 73 -9.37 13.11 -0.07
C PHE A 73 -10.79 12.52 -0.10
N ASP A 74 -11.45 12.39 1.05
CA ASP A 74 -12.84 11.88 1.12
C ASP A 74 -13.89 12.83 0.52
N HIS A 75 -13.56 14.11 0.31
CA HIS A 75 -14.40 15.03 -0.47
C HIS A 75 -14.06 15.00 -1.97
N GLY A 76 -13.04 14.23 -2.36
CA GLY A 76 -12.57 14.10 -3.73
C GLY A 76 -11.56 15.18 -4.15
N ASP A 77 -10.97 15.88 -3.19
CA ASP A 77 -9.91 16.87 -3.43
C ASP A 77 -8.51 16.23 -3.35
N PHE A 78 -7.52 16.94 -3.91
CA PHE A 78 -6.11 16.60 -3.78
C PHE A 78 -5.41 17.73 -3.00
N PRO A 79 -5.22 17.58 -1.67
CA PRO A 79 -4.64 18.63 -0.86
C PRO A 79 -3.16 18.84 -1.19
N GLU A 80 -2.70 20.09 -1.10
CA GLU A 80 -1.28 20.40 -1.22
C GLU A 80 -0.48 19.80 -0.06
N PHE A 81 0.68 19.25 -0.41
CA PHE A 81 1.62 18.64 0.52
C PHE A 81 2.80 19.57 0.81
N ASP A 82 3.24 19.56 2.06
CA ASP A 82 4.39 20.33 2.53
C ASP A 82 5.61 19.41 2.67
N THR A 83 6.72 19.79 2.04
CA THR A 83 8.01 19.09 2.17
C THR A 83 8.55 19.10 3.61
N GLY A 84 8.11 20.03 4.44
CA GLY A 84 8.44 20.09 5.87
C GLY A 84 7.67 19.09 6.73
N ASP A 85 6.61 18.45 6.19
CA ASP A 85 5.69 17.59 6.96
C ASP A 85 5.61 16.15 6.42
N ILE A 86 6.75 15.61 5.99
CA ILE A 86 6.89 14.20 5.58
C ILE A 86 6.34 13.20 6.62
N PRO A 87 6.55 13.37 7.95
CA PRO A 87 6.00 12.45 8.94
C PRO A 87 4.47 12.35 8.89
N THR A 88 3.76 13.43 8.56
CA THR A 88 2.30 13.39 8.46
C THR A 88 1.85 12.64 7.21
N LEU A 89 2.53 12.82 6.07
CA LEU A 89 2.25 12.07 4.85
C LEU A 89 2.55 10.58 5.02
N ALA A 90 3.63 10.24 5.72
CA ALA A 90 3.95 8.88 6.09
C ALA A 90 2.88 8.24 6.99
N SER A 91 2.35 9.00 7.96
CA SER A 91 1.22 8.59 8.78
C SER A 91 -0.07 8.41 7.97
N LEU A 92 -0.32 9.29 7.00
CA LEU A 92 -1.50 9.24 6.13
C LEU A 92 -1.50 8.01 5.22
N LEU A 93 -0.34 7.66 4.64
CA LEU A 93 -0.19 6.42 3.86
C LEU A 93 -0.53 5.18 4.69
N LYS A 94 0.02 5.10 5.91
CA LYS A 94 -0.27 4.00 6.85
C LYS A 94 -1.75 3.97 7.24
N LEU A 95 -2.37 5.14 7.41
CA LEU A 95 -3.79 5.25 7.74
C LEU A 95 -4.67 4.73 6.59
N PHE A 96 -4.38 5.12 5.34
CA PHE A 96 -5.12 4.64 4.17
C PHE A 96 -5.12 3.12 4.08
N LEU A 97 -3.93 2.51 4.21
CA LEU A 97 -3.77 1.05 4.15
C LEU A 97 -4.46 0.34 5.31
N ARG A 98 -4.32 0.85 6.55
CA ARG A 98 -4.93 0.27 7.75
C ARG A 98 -6.45 0.39 7.77
N GLU A 99 -7.03 1.37 7.08
CA GLU A 99 -8.49 1.49 6.97
C GLU A 99 -9.08 0.61 5.86
N LEU A 100 -8.27 -0.07 5.04
CA LEU A 100 -8.80 -1.01 4.05
C LEU A 100 -9.58 -2.14 4.75
N PRO A 101 -10.85 -2.39 4.37
CA PRO A 101 -11.61 -3.50 4.94
C PRO A 101 -10.90 -4.84 4.69
N GLY A 102 -10.60 -5.56 5.77
CA GLY A 102 -9.88 -6.84 5.70
C GLY A 102 -8.36 -6.73 5.48
N GLY A 103 -7.80 -5.52 5.40
CA GLY A 103 -6.38 -5.27 5.17
C GLY A 103 -5.96 -5.34 3.70
N LEU A 104 -4.71 -5.00 3.42
CA LEU A 104 -4.16 -5.10 2.07
C LEU A 104 -3.99 -6.56 1.64
N ILE A 105 -3.60 -7.43 2.57
CA ILE A 105 -3.65 -8.89 2.36
C ILE A 105 -4.82 -9.43 3.18
N PRO A 106 -5.92 -9.85 2.53
CA PRO A 106 -7.09 -10.38 3.23
C PRO A 106 -6.77 -11.62 4.07
N GLU A 107 -7.55 -11.83 5.13
CA GLU A 107 -7.38 -12.93 6.08
C GLU A 107 -7.18 -14.31 5.42
N PRO A 108 -7.95 -14.74 4.41
CA PRO A 108 -7.73 -16.07 3.80
C PRO A 108 -6.35 -16.23 3.17
N HIS A 109 -5.82 -15.17 2.55
CA HIS A 109 -4.48 -15.16 1.96
C HIS A 109 -3.41 -15.07 3.05
N MET A 110 -3.64 -14.28 4.09
CA MET A 110 -2.76 -14.22 5.26
C MET A 110 -2.60 -15.61 5.89
N THR A 111 -3.70 -16.31 6.18
CA THR A 111 -3.67 -17.65 6.79
C THR A 111 -2.88 -18.64 5.93
N ASN A 112 -3.09 -18.62 4.62
CA ASN A 112 -2.33 -19.46 3.68
C ASN A 112 -0.84 -19.09 3.65
N LEU A 113 -0.51 -17.79 3.67
CA LEU A 113 0.87 -17.31 3.70
C LEU A 113 1.57 -17.74 4.99
N LEU A 114 0.93 -17.56 6.15
CA LEU A 114 1.48 -17.98 7.44
C LEU A 114 1.70 -19.49 7.50
N LYS A 115 0.78 -20.27 6.91
CA LYS A 115 0.93 -21.72 6.80
C LYS A 115 2.17 -22.09 5.99
N VAL A 116 2.31 -21.58 4.76
CA VAL A 116 3.48 -21.92 3.93
C VAL A 116 4.78 -21.40 4.54
N PHE A 117 4.75 -20.27 5.26
CA PHE A 117 5.94 -19.73 5.91
C PHE A 117 6.43 -20.60 7.08
N ARG A 118 5.52 -21.31 7.76
CA ARG A 118 5.84 -22.26 8.84
C ARG A 118 6.27 -23.63 8.30
N GLU A 119 5.64 -24.09 7.24
CA GLU A 119 5.72 -25.50 6.81
C GLU A 119 6.66 -25.73 5.60
N SER A 120 6.93 -24.72 4.78
CA SER A 120 7.71 -24.90 3.56
C SER A 120 9.20 -25.01 3.85
N LYS A 121 9.90 -25.84 3.06
CA LYS A 121 11.36 -25.80 2.99
C LYS A 121 11.82 -24.49 2.35
N GLN A 122 13.04 -24.06 2.69
CA GLN A 122 13.59 -22.79 2.23
C GLN A 122 13.62 -22.67 0.70
N GLU A 123 13.89 -23.78 0.00
CA GLU A 123 13.99 -23.86 -1.45
C GLU A 123 12.63 -23.72 -2.15
N GLU A 124 11.53 -24.11 -1.48
CA GLU A 124 10.18 -24.10 -2.01
C GLU A 124 9.38 -22.86 -1.59
N LEU A 125 9.80 -22.20 -0.50
CA LEU A 125 9.09 -21.09 0.14
C LEU A 125 8.74 -19.97 -0.84
N ASN A 126 9.70 -19.53 -1.65
CA ASN A 126 9.47 -18.42 -2.58
C ASN A 126 8.41 -18.77 -3.64
N GLN A 127 8.40 -20.01 -4.12
CA GLN A 127 7.40 -20.46 -5.08
C GLN A 127 6.02 -20.55 -4.44
N ALA A 128 5.92 -21.10 -3.22
CA ALA A 128 4.67 -21.21 -2.47
C ALA A 128 4.07 -19.84 -2.16
N VAL A 129 4.88 -18.90 -1.64
CA VAL A 129 4.47 -17.52 -1.37
C VAL A 129 3.99 -16.84 -2.64
N ARG A 130 4.75 -16.95 -3.74
CA ARG A 130 4.38 -16.34 -5.03
C ARG A 130 3.04 -16.84 -5.57
N MET A 131 2.75 -18.15 -5.44
CA MET A 131 1.45 -18.70 -5.88
C MET A 131 0.28 -18.07 -5.12
N ILE A 132 0.44 -17.83 -3.81
CA ILE A 132 -0.60 -17.20 -2.98
C ILE A 132 -0.73 -15.71 -3.31
N LEU A 133 0.38 -14.99 -3.51
CA LEU A 133 0.33 -13.59 -3.90
C LEU A 133 -0.37 -13.41 -5.26
N ASN A 134 -0.11 -14.29 -6.23
CA ASN A 134 -0.75 -14.25 -7.54
C ASN A 134 -2.25 -14.61 -7.51
N SER A 135 -2.77 -15.16 -6.40
CA SER A 135 -4.20 -15.42 -6.23
C SER A 135 -4.94 -14.29 -5.49
N LEU A 136 -4.24 -13.20 -5.14
CA LEU A 136 -4.87 -12.00 -4.63
C LEU A 136 -5.77 -11.37 -5.71
N PRO A 137 -6.88 -10.70 -5.32
CA PRO A 137 -7.60 -9.83 -6.23
C PRO A 137 -6.66 -8.81 -6.89
N GLU A 138 -6.91 -8.48 -8.15
CA GLU A 138 -6.06 -7.63 -8.99
C GLU A 138 -5.70 -6.30 -8.29
N GLU A 139 -6.68 -5.64 -7.67
CA GLU A 139 -6.48 -4.36 -6.99
C GLU A 139 -5.56 -4.50 -5.77
N HIS A 140 -5.69 -5.58 -5.01
CA HIS A 140 -4.84 -5.87 -3.86
C HIS A 140 -3.42 -6.19 -4.30
N PHE A 141 -3.26 -7.02 -5.33
CA PHE A 141 -1.97 -7.39 -5.88
C PHE A 141 -1.20 -6.17 -6.41
N ASN A 142 -1.87 -5.29 -7.15
CA ASN A 142 -1.26 -4.08 -7.70
C ASN A 142 -0.79 -3.12 -6.60
N VAL A 143 -1.63 -2.89 -5.59
CA VAL A 143 -1.27 -2.04 -4.44
C VAL A 143 -0.12 -2.64 -3.63
N LEU A 144 -0.12 -3.96 -3.41
CA LEU A 144 0.97 -4.66 -2.73
C LEU A 144 2.28 -4.52 -3.51
N CYS A 145 2.27 -4.76 -4.81
CA CYS A 145 3.44 -4.57 -5.67
C CYS A 145 3.98 -3.15 -5.55
N TYR A 146 3.14 -2.15 -5.78
CA TYR A 146 3.55 -0.76 -5.74
C TYR A 146 4.11 -0.34 -4.38
N LEU A 147 3.44 -0.74 -3.29
CA LEU A 147 3.91 -0.48 -1.92
C LEU A 147 5.27 -1.14 -1.66
N MET A 148 5.42 -2.42 -2.00
CA MET A 148 6.66 -3.15 -1.77
C MET A 148 7.82 -2.56 -2.57
N PHE A 149 7.59 -2.08 -3.80
CA PHE A 149 8.60 -1.39 -4.60
C PHE A 149 9.13 -0.16 -3.86
N PHE A 150 8.19 0.69 -3.45
CA PHE A 150 8.51 1.95 -2.78
C PHE A 150 9.24 1.70 -1.45
N LEU A 151 8.77 0.75 -0.64
CA LEU A 151 9.45 0.40 0.60
C LEU A 151 10.85 -0.18 0.38
N SER A 152 11.09 -0.89 -0.73
CA SER A 152 12.45 -1.33 -1.08
C SER A 152 13.39 -0.18 -1.40
N ARG A 153 12.88 0.90 -2.01
CA ARG A 153 13.65 2.13 -2.24
C ARG A 153 13.93 2.88 -0.94
N VAL A 154 12.97 2.92 -0.01
CA VAL A 154 13.21 3.44 1.34
C VAL A 154 14.30 2.63 2.04
N ALA A 155 14.23 1.30 1.99
CA ALA A 155 15.23 0.42 2.59
C ALA A 155 16.63 0.57 1.95
N ALA A 156 16.71 0.87 0.65
CA ALA A 156 17.99 1.12 -0.03
C ALA A 156 18.71 2.35 0.55
N GLU A 157 17.96 3.32 1.06
CA GLU A 157 18.49 4.55 1.68
C GLU A 157 18.64 4.43 3.20
N SER A 158 18.66 3.21 3.76
CA SER A 158 18.66 2.98 5.21
C SER A 158 19.86 3.56 5.95
N GLN A 159 20.96 3.85 5.25
CA GLN A 159 22.12 4.53 5.84
C GLN A 159 21.82 5.99 6.22
N LEU A 160 20.88 6.62 5.53
CA LEU A 160 20.49 8.02 5.74
C LEU A 160 19.20 8.10 6.55
N ASN A 161 18.16 7.37 6.13
CA ASN A 161 16.86 7.42 6.79
C ASN A 161 16.74 6.49 8.01
N LEU A 162 17.73 5.63 8.28
CA LEU A 162 17.76 4.68 9.41
C LEU A 162 16.67 3.59 9.38
N MET A 163 16.02 3.36 8.24
CA MET A 163 14.92 2.42 8.06
C MET A 163 15.34 1.23 7.19
N THR A 164 15.84 0.18 7.84
CA THR A 164 16.12 -1.12 7.20
C THR A 164 14.84 -1.85 6.80
N SER A 165 14.94 -2.91 5.98
CA SER A 165 13.79 -3.77 5.65
C SER A 165 13.10 -4.34 6.90
N LYS A 166 13.87 -4.77 7.91
CA LYS A 166 13.36 -5.19 9.23
C LYS A 166 12.58 -4.08 9.96
N ASN A 167 13.11 -2.85 9.97
CA ASN A 167 12.44 -1.72 10.62
C ASN A 167 11.13 -1.39 9.91
N LEU A 168 11.13 -1.36 8.58
CA LEU A 168 9.95 -1.14 7.77
C LEU A 168 8.93 -2.27 7.96
N ALA A 169 9.36 -3.52 7.99
CA ALA A 169 8.51 -4.68 8.19
C ALA A 169 7.79 -4.66 9.56
N THR A 170 8.45 -4.16 10.61
CA THR A 170 7.82 -3.97 11.92
C THR A 170 6.71 -2.91 11.87
N VAL A 171 6.87 -1.86 11.05
CA VAL A 171 5.86 -0.80 10.87
C VAL A 171 4.72 -1.25 9.94
N PHE A 172 5.06 -1.92 8.84
CA PHE A 172 4.13 -2.26 7.76
C PHE A 172 3.47 -3.62 7.91
N GLY A 173 4.03 -4.56 8.67
CA GLY A 173 3.36 -5.83 9.00
C GLY A 173 1.94 -5.63 9.54
N PRO A 174 1.73 -4.87 10.63
CA PRO A 174 0.37 -4.58 11.13
C PRO A 174 -0.43 -3.60 10.26
N THR A 175 0.21 -2.98 9.25
CA THR A 175 -0.47 -2.08 8.29
C THR A 175 -1.01 -2.85 7.08
N ILE A 176 -0.33 -3.94 6.69
CA ILE A 176 -0.67 -4.79 5.55
C ILE A 176 -1.64 -5.89 5.97
N PHE A 177 -1.41 -6.47 7.15
CA PHE A 177 -2.17 -7.59 7.70
C PHE A 177 -3.03 -7.11 8.87
N HIS A 178 -4.31 -7.47 8.87
CA HIS A 178 -5.21 -7.26 10.00
C HIS A 178 -5.34 -8.57 10.78
N VAL A 179 -4.35 -8.87 11.62
CA VAL A 179 -4.36 -10.07 12.46
C VAL A 179 -5.54 -10.00 13.45
N PRO A 180 -6.47 -10.97 13.44
CA PRO A 180 -7.61 -10.98 14.35
C PRO A 180 -7.18 -11.03 15.82
N LEU A 181 -8.02 -10.46 16.70
CA LEU A 181 -7.84 -10.62 18.14
C LEU A 181 -8.06 -12.09 18.51
N GLY A 182 -7.08 -12.68 19.19
CA GLY A 182 -7.10 -14.08 19.56
C GLY A 182 -5.87 -14.51 20.35
N PRO A 183 -5.83 -15.76 20.87
CA PRO A 183 -4.73 -16.24 21.68
C PRO A 183 -3.38 -16.29 20.93
N THR A 184 -3.42 -16.47 19.61
CA THR A 184 -2.24 -16.54 18.73
C THR A 184 -1.85 -15.19 18.12
N MET A 185 -2.57 -14.10 18.43
CA MET A 185 -2.41 -12.79 17.76
C MET A 185 -0.96 -12.30 17.77
N PHE A 186 -0.27 -12.37 18.91
CA PHE A 186 1.11 -11.88 19.01
C PHE A 186 2.09 -12.70 18.16
N GLU A 187 1.89 -14.02 18.10
CA GLU A 187 2.71 -14.91 17.28
C GLU A 187 2.45 -14.66 15.80
N GLU A 188 1.18 -14.63 15.39
CA GLU A 188 0.77 -14.38 14.01
C GLU A 188 1.22 -13.00 13.54
N GLN A 189 1.14 -11.97 14.39
CA GLN A 189 1.67 -10.65 14.07
C GLN A 189 3.20 -10.66 13.92
N GLY A 190 3.92 -11.40 14.77
CA GLY A 190 5.36 -11.59 14.62
C GLY A 190 5.73 -12.26 13.29
N LEU A 191 4.95 -13.25 12.87
CA LEU A 191 5.12 -13.90 11.57
C LEU A 191 4.75 -12.98 10.41
N CYS A 192 3.70 -12.17 10.52
CA CYS A 192 3.34 -11.18 9.51
C CYS A 192 4.45 -10.14 9.31
N ASN A 193 5.10 -9.70 10.40
CA ASN A 193 6.26 -8.82 10.33
C ASN A 193 7.43 -9.52 9.62
N THR A 194 7.73 -10.77 9.99
CA THR A 194 8.81 -11.55 9.37
C THR A 194 8.55 -11.82 7.89
N LEU A 195 7.30 -12.13 7.53
CA LEU A 195 6.86 -12.29 6.15
C LEU A 195 7.00 -10.98 5.38
N THR A 196 6.63 -9.83 5.96
CA THR A 196 6.82 -8.52 5.31
C THR A 196 8.30 -8.24 5.03
N GLU A 197 9.19 -8.57 5.97
CA GLU A 197 10.64 -8.48 5.76
C GLU A 197 11.10 -9.42 4.63
N HIS A 198 10.60 -10.65 4.61
CA HIS A 198 10.89 -11.63 3.55
C HIS A 198 10.44 -11.12 2.17
N LEU A 199 9.25 -10.52 2.07
CA LEU A 199 8.76 -9.89 0.83
C LEU A 199 9.74 -8.82 0.34
N LEU A 200 10.13 -7.88 1.21
CA LEU A 200 11.05 -6.78 0.88
C LEU A 200 12.43 -7.29 0.42
N ASN A 201 12.94 -8.34 1.06
CA ASN A 201 14.26 -8.90 0.73
C ASN A 201 14.25 -9.77 -0.54
N ASN A 202 13.08 -10.24 -1.01
CA ASN A 202 12.96 -11.20 -2.12
C ASN A 202 12.09 -10.71 -3.30
N LEU A 203 11.87 -9.39 -3.43
CA LEU A 203 10.92 -8.83 -4.41
C LEU A 203 11.12 -9.32 -5.84
N LYS A 204 12.36 -9.43 -6.32
CA LYS A 204 12.65 -9.90 -7.69
C LYS A 204 12.14 -11.32 -7.96
N HIS A 205 12.13 -12.18 -6.94
CA HIS A 205 11.67 -13.56 -7.05
C HIS A 205 10.16 -13.67 -6.87
N LEU A 206 9.60 -12.88 -5.95
CA LEU A 206 8.20 -12.99 -5.55
C LEU A 206 7.27 -12.18 -6.47
N LEU A 207 7.73 -11.03 -6.96
CA LEU A 207 6.96 -10.07 -7.74
C LEU A 207 7.73 -9.62 -9.01
N PRO A 208 8.07 -10.54 -9.92
CA PRO A 208 8.95 -10.26 -11.07
C PRO A 208 8.35 -9.25 -12.06
N ASN A 209 7.02 -9.12 -12.11
CA ASN A 209 6.31 -8.20 -13.00
C ASN A 209 6.41 -6.72 -12.58
N MET A 210 7.06 -6.43 -11.44
CA MET A 210 7.26 -5.06 -10.94
C MET A 210 8.37 -4.29 -11.64
N TYR A 211 9.26 -4.99 -12.35
CA TYR A 211 10.34 -4.37 -13.10
C TYR A 211 9.95 -4.35 -14.56
N PRO A 212 10.03 -3.21 -15.27
CA PRO A 212 9.90 -3.22 -16.72
C PRO A 212 10.95 -4.19 -17.25
N HIS A 213 10.50 -5.25 -17.91
CA HIS A 213 11.39 -6.11 -18.66
C HIS A 213 12.12 -5.21 -19.66
N PRO A 214 13.47 -5.26 -19.76
CA PRO A 214 14.14 -4.62 -20.87
C PRO A 214 13.47 -5.16 -22.12
N SER A 215 12.83 -4.26 -22.86
CA SER A 215 12.14 -4.60 -24.09
C SER A 215 13.14 -5.37 -24.95
N THR A 216 12.85 -6.65 -25.18
CA THR A 216 13.43 -7.40 -26.29
C THR A 216 12.82 -6.78 -27.55
N GLY A 217 13.31 -5.59 -27.89
CA GLY A 217 13.02 -4.90 -29.13
C GLY A 217 13.49 -5.79 -30.26
N ASN A 218 12.53 -6.42 -30.92
CA ASN A 218 12.70 -7.17 -32.14
C ASN A 218 13.60 -6.41 -33.12
N THR A 219 14.78 -6.97 -33.35
CA THR A 219 15.50 -6.82 -34.61
C THR A 219 14.63 -7.42 -35.71
N ALA A 220 13.80 -6.62 -36.38
CA ALA A 220 13.38 -6.83 -37.78
C ALA A 220 12.25 -5.87 -38.18
N ILE A 221 12.59 -4.71 -38.78
CA ILE A 221 11.89 -4.14 -39.96
C ILE A 221 12.98 -3.43 -40.78
N LYS A 222 13.62 -4.16 -41.70
CA LYS A 222 13.49 -4.08 -43.17
C LYS A 222 14.09 -2.82 -43.79
N ALA A 223 15.21 -3.05 -44.50
CA ALA A 223 15.63 -2.26 -45.62
C ALA A 223 14.54 -2.24 -46.71
N ALA A 224 14.20 -1.04 -47.15
CA ALA A 224 13.77 -0.68 -48.50
C ALA A 224 13.89 0.84 -48.63
#